data_AF-A0A328IQY7-F1
#
_entry.id   AF-A0A328IQY7-F1
#
_cell.length_a   1.000
_cell.length_b   1.000
_cell.length_c   1.000
_cell.angle_alpha   90.00
_cell.angle_beta   90.00
_cell.angle_gamma   90.00
#
_symmetry.space_group_name_H-M   'P 1'
#
loop_
_entity.id
_entity.type
_entity.pdbx_description
1 polymer ?
#
loop_
_entity_poly.entity_id
_entity_poly.type
_entity_poly.pdbx_seq_one_letter_code
_entity_poly.pdbx_strand_id
1 'polypeptide(L)'
;MCKINKKIKIKKIISFSLLTCILFAIILYIILKNKEKKNYVKKDIYSKYSNNLILDNKSKTKNLIFVQNLAYLGLKQFKEGLLDHNCKKKYQNIIKGDSDTFEKNVLNGTLNTASTSLMQGTIDFLSKKLNRKIYLIINDVHMLSSIYPLNSDDIQNIVNIKLCNKSYNEDNYHFYIQEENDTPGDGYCFFHSLRFALNQEINNWENIIKEDLNFQLKEINT
;
A
#
# COMPACT_ATOMS: atom_id res chain seq x y z
N MET A 1 -8.30 -69.36 24.66
CA MET A 1 -8.53 -67.92 25.01
C MET A 1 -7.75 -66.87 24.20
N CYS A 2 -6.69 -67.21 23.44
CA CYS A 2 -5.78 -66.20 22.84
C CYS A 2 -6.29 -65.48 21.56
N LYS A 3 -7.22 -66.07 20.78
CA LYS A 3 -7.69 -65.50 19.49
C LYS A 3 -8.68 -64.33 19.62
N ILE A 4 -9.47 -64.27 20.70
CA ILE A 4 -10.51 -63.25 20.90
C ILE A 4 -9.88 -61.87 21.20
N ASN A 5 -8.82 -61.86 22.00
CA ASN A 5 -8.12 -60.62 22.39
C ASN A 5 -7.39 -59.95 21.20
N LYS A 6 -6.91 -60.74 20.23
CA LYS A 6 -6.27 -60.22 19.00
C LYS A 6 -7.27 -59.53 18.07
N LYS A 7 -8.47 -60.10 17.90
CA LYS A 7 -9.55 -59.48 17.08
C LYS A 7 -10.04 -58.15 17.66
N ILE A 8 -10.13 -58.03 18.99
CA ILE A 8 -10.53 -56.78 19.66
C ILE A 8 -9.47 -55.69 19.49
N LYS A 9 -8.18 -56.04 19.62
CA LYS A 9 -7.07 -55.09 19.38
C LYS A 9 -7.02 -54.59 17.93
N ILE A 10 -7.23 -55.47 16.95
CA ILE A 10 -7.24 -55.10 15.53
C ILE A 10 -8.42 -54.15 15.22
N LYS A 11 -9.62 -54.42 15.74
CA LYS A 11 -10.78 -53.51 15.58
C LYS A 11 -10.54 -52.12 16.17
N LYS A 12 -9.86 -52.02 17.32
CA LYS A 12 -9.50 -50.74 17.93
C LYS A 12 -8.46 -49.96 17.11
N ILE A 13 -7.48 -50.64 16.54
CA ILE A 13 -6.47 -50.01 15.66
C ILE A 13 -7.12 -49.48 14.38
N ILE A 14 -8.00 -50.26 13.76
CA ILE A 14 -8.74 -49.84 12.56
C ILE A 14 -9.64 -48.64 12.87
N SER A 15 -10.39 -48.70 13.98
CA SER A 15 -11.24 -47.59 14.45
C SER A 15 -10.44 -46.31 14.71
N PHE A 16 -9.27 -46.42 15.34
CA PHE A 16 -8.40 -45.28 15.61
C PHE A 16 -7.82 -44.68 14.32
N SER A 17 -7.36 -45.54 13.39
CA SER A 17 -6.88 -45.12 12.07
C SER A 17 -7.98 -44.38 11.29
N LEU A 18 -9.21 -44.89 11.30
CA LEU A 18 -10.35 -44.24 10.65
C LEU A 18 -10.62 -42.86 11.24
N LEU A 19 -10.59 -42.73 12.56
CA LEU A 19 -10.79 -41.48 13.28
C LEU A 19 -9.71 -40.45 12.93
N THR A 20 -8.45 -40.88 12.85
CA THR A 20 -7.33 -39.99 12.45
C THR A 20 -7.44 -39.52 11.00
N CYS A 21 -7.90 -40.38 10.08
CA CYS A 21 -8.14 -39.98 8.69
C CYS A 21 -9.26 -38.94 8.57
N ILE A 22 -10.34 -39.09 9.34
CA ILE A 22 -11.45 -38.13 9.37
C ILE A 22 -10.98 -36.77 9.91
N LEU A 23 -10.23 -36.76 11.01
CA LEU A 23 -9.64 -35.53 11.56
C LEU A 23 -8.71 -34.82 10.56
N PHE A 24 -7.87 -35.58 9.86
CA PHE A 24 -6.99 -35.03 8.84
C PHE A 24 -7.79 -34.42 7.66
N ALA A 25 -8.84 -35.08 7.21
CA ALA A 25 -9.72 -34.57 6.14
C ALA A 25 -10.43 -33.25 6.56
N ILE A 26 -10.87 -33.15 7.81
CA ILE A 26 -11.48 -31.91 8.36
C ILE A 26 -10.47 -30.76 8.36
N ILE A 27 -9.23 -31.00 8.81
CA ILE A 27 -8.18 -29.98 8.82
C ILE A 27 -7.87 -29.51 7.39
N LEU A 28 -7.73 -30.44 6.44
CA LEU A 28 -7.52 -30.13 5.02
C LEU A 28 -8.66 -29.30 4.44
N TYR A 29 -9.91 -29.67 4.74
CA TYR A 29 -11.09 -28.92 4.30
C TYR A 29 -11.09 -27.48 4.83
N ILE A 30 -10.75 -27.28 6.10
CA ILE A 30 -10.66 -25.93 6.70
C ILE A 30 -9.57 -25.09 6.01
N ILE A 31 -8.40 -25.68 5.75
CA ILE A 31 -7.29 -24.99 5.07
C ILE A 31 -7.69 -24.59 3.65
N LEU A 32 -8.32 -25.50 2.89
CA LEU A 32 -8.76 -25.25 1.51
C LEU A 32 -9.84 -24.16 1.47
N LYS A 33 -10.85 -24.23 2.34
CA LYS A 33 -11.93 -23.23 2.41
C LYS A 33 -11.42 -21.84 2.78
N ASN A 34 -10.42 -21.76 3.66
CA ASN A 34 -9.77 -20.49 4.00
C ASN A 34 -8.95 -19.92 2.84
N LYS A 35 -8.28 -20.77 2.04
CA LYS A 35 -7.60 -20.34 0.81
C LYS A 35 -8.59 -19.82 -0.23
N GLU A 36 -9.69 -20.54 -0.44
CA GLU A 36 -10.75 -20.09 -1.36
C GLU A 36 -11.35 -18.76 -0.92
N LYS A 37 -11.71 -18.59 0.37
CA LYS A 37 -12.25 -17.33 0.87
C LYS A 37 -11.29 -16.15 0.67
N LYS A 38 -9.99 -16.34 0.92
CA LYS A 38 -8.96 -15.32 0.63
C LYS A 38 -8.89 -15.01 -0.86
N ASN A 39 -8.92 -16.02 -1.72
CA ASN A 39 -8.91 -15.84 -3.18
C ASN A 39 -10.18 -15.17 -3.71
N TYR A 40 -11.35 -15.44 -3.14
CA TYR A 40 -12.62 -14.79 -3.49
C TYR A 40 -12.61 -13.32 -3.12
N VAL A 41 -12.27 -12.97 -1.87
CA VAL A 41 -12.17 -11.57 -1.43
C VAL A 41 -11.15 -10.81 -2.27
N LYS A 42 -10.01 -11.44 -2.55
CA LYS A 42 -8.98 -10.92 -3.46
C LYS A 42 -9.58 -10.64 -4.85
N LYS A 43 -10.20 -11.64 -5.49
CA LYS A 43 -10.79 -11.54 -6.83
C LYS A 43 -11.89 -10.49 -6.93
N ASP A 44 -12.68 -10.27 -5.87
CA ASP A 44 -13.74 -9.27 -5.83
C ASP A 44 -13.19 -7.83 -5.73
N ILE A 45 -12.09 -7.64 -5.00
CA ILE A 45 -11.35 -6.38 -4.98
C ILE A 45 -10.75 -6.09 -6.36
N TYR A 46 -10.20 -7.11 -7.04
CA TYR A 46 -9.64 -6.99 -8.39
C TYR A 46 -10.68 -6.77 -9.48
N SER A 47 -11.83 -7.44 -9.42
CA SER A 47 -12.90 -7.24 -10.40
C SER A 47 -13.46 -5.82 -10.32
N LYS A 48 -13.54 -5.25 -9.11
CA LYS A 48 -13.88 -3.84 -8.89
C LYS A 48 -12.82 -2.90 -9.47
N TYR A 49 -11.55 -3.30 -9.47
CA TYR A 49 -10.44 -2.53 -10.05
C TYR A 49 -10.35 -2.66 -11.59
N SER A 50 -10.45 -3.86 -12.16
CA SER A 50 -10.40 -4.06 -13.62
C SER A 50 -11.58 -3.39 -14.32
N ASN A 51 -12.77 -3.41 -13.70
CA ASN A 51 -13.93 -2.68 -14.19
C ASN A 51 -13.76 -1.16 -14.05
N ASN A 52 -13.03 -0.70 -13.03
CA ASN A 52 -12.62 0.70 -12.89
C ASN A 52 -11.40 1.08 -13.74
N LEU A 53 -10.78 0.15 -14.48
CA LEU A 53 -9.66 0.38 -15.41
C LEU A 53 -10.14 0.50 -16.86
N ILE A 54 -11.37 0.08 -17.15
CA ILE A 54 -12.14 0.46 -18.34
C ILE A 54 -12.60 1.92 -18.13
N LEU A 55 -11.61 2.82 -18.03
CA LEU A 55 -11.82 4.25 -17.86
C LEU A 55 -11.98 4.88 -19.25
N ASP A 56 -13.06 5.63 -19.42
CA ASP A 56 -13.11 6.62 -20.48
C ASP A 56 -11.90 7.58 -20.37
N ASN A 57 -11.52 8.20 -21.48
CA ASN A 57 -10.35 9.09 -21.50
C ASN A 57 -10.47 10.23 -20.46
N LYS A 58 -11.69 10.66 -20.13
CA LYS A 58 -11.96 11.72 -19.16
C LYS A 58 -11.57 11.31 -17.74
N SER A 59 -11.83 10.06 -17.36
CA SER A 59 -11.56 9.55 -16.03
C SER A 59 -10.09 9.16 -15.85
N LYS A 60 -9.40 8.72 -16.91
CA LYS A 60 -7.92 8.58 -16.91
C LYS A 60 -7.24 9.92 -16.61
N THR A 61 -7.66 10.99 -17.29
CA THR A 61 -7.13 12.34 -17.08
C THR A 61 -7.38 12.83 -15.66
N LYS A 62 -8.59 12.62 -15.10
CA LYS A 62 -8.88 12.99 -13.70
C LYS A 62 -8.01 12.25 -12.70
N ASN A 63 -7.79 10.95 -12.90
CA ASN A 63 -6.92 10.16 -12.03
C ASN A 63 -5.48 10.66 -12.09
N LEU A 64 -4.95 10.92 -13.30
CA LEU A 64 -3.61 11.46 -13.48
C LEU A 64 -3.44 12.82 -12.77
N ILE A 65 -4.39 13.74 -12.97
CA ILE A 65 -4.36 15.06 -12.31
C ILE A 65 -4.35 14.91 -10.79
N PHE A 66 -5.19 14.01 -10.26
CA PHE A 66 -5.24 13.76 -8.82
C PHE A 66 -3.88 13.30 -8.28
N VAL A 67 -3.25 12.30 -8.91
CA VAL A 67 -1.97 11.76 -8.43
C VAL A 67 -0.81 12.74 -8.61
N GLN A 68 -0.86 13.57 -9.65
CA GLN A 68 0.09 14.67 -9.85
C GLN A 68 -0.03 15.72 -8.74
N ASN A 69 -1.25 16.11 -8.38
CA ASN A 69 -1.47 17.07 -7.29
C ASN A 69 -1.06 16.46 -5.93
N LEU A 70 -1.31 15.17 -5.71
CA LEU A 70 -0.82 14.48 -4.50
C LEU A 70 0.71 14.45 -4.43
N ALA A 71 1.40 14.23 -5.56
CA ALA A 71 2.86 14.32 -5.63
C ALA A 71 3.38 15.70 -5.25
N TYR A 72 2.76 16.75 -5.78
CA TYR A 72 3.11 18.12 -5.43
C TYR A 72 2.90 18.43 -3.94
N LEU A 73 1.79 17.99 -3.35
CA LEU A 73 1.54 18.17 -1.92
C LEU A 73 2.60 17.45 -1.07
N GLY A 74 3.04 16.27 -1.51
CA GLY A 74 4.18 15.57 -0.90
C GLY A 74 5.48 16.37 -0.97
N LEU A 75 5.82 16.90 -2.15
CA LEU A 75 6.98 17.77 -2.34
C LEU A 75 6.92 19.00 -1.44
N LYS A 76 5.78 19.69 -1.39
CA LYS A 76 5.57 20.88 -0.56
C LYS A 76 5.78 20.55 0.91
N GLN A 77 5.15 19.50 1.39
CA GLN A 77 5.31 19.04 2.77
C GLN A 77 6.77 18.66 3.08
N PHE A 78 7.49 18.09 2.12
CA PHE A 78 8.89 17.76 2.31
C PHE A 78 9.78 19.00 2.45
N LYS A 79 9.55 20.00 1.60
CA LYS A 79 10.23 21.30 1.70
C LYS A 79 9.95 22.01 3.03
N GLU A 80 8.69 22.00 3.48
CA GLU A 80 8.32 22.56 4.78
C GLU A 80 9.02 21.81 5.94
N GLY A 81 9.09 20.48 5.86
CA GLY A 81 9.78 19.64 6.85
C GLY A 81 11.28 19.90 6.96
N LEU A 82 11.94 20.34 5.88
CA LEU A 82 13.36 20.75 5.90
C LEU A 82 13.59 22.07 6.65
N LEU A 83 12.56 22.91 6.77
CA LEU A 83 12.59 24.18 7.47
C LEU A 83 12.14 24.04 8.93
N ASP A 84 11.30 23.04 9.24
CA ASP A 84 10.79 22.75 10.59
C ASP A 84 11.88 22.17 11.51
N HIS A 85 12.23 22.88 12.58
CA HIS A 85 13.24 22.45 13.56
C HIS A 85 12.99 21.05 14.16
N ASN A 86 11.73 20.62 14.30
CA ASN A 86 11.39 19.33 14.88
C ASN A 86 11.64 18.16 13.93
N CYS A 87 11.53 18.40 12.62
CA CYS A 87 11.58 17.37 11.58
C CYS A 87 12.85 17.43 10.73
N LYS A 88 13.50 18.60 10.64
CA LYS A 88 14.62 18.92 9.76
C LYS A 88 15.71 17.85 9.71
N LYS A 89 16.18 17.37 10.87
CA LYS A 89 17.25 16.36 10.93
C LYS A 89 16.85 15.05 10.24
N LYS A 90 15.61 14.59 10.40
CA LYS A 90 15.11 13.37 9.77
C LYS A 90 15.03 13.54 8.25
N TYR A 91 14.49 14.66 7.79
CA TYR A 91 14.40 14.99 6.36
C TYR A 91 15.77 15.14 5.70
N GLN A 92 16.72 15.81 6.36
CA GLN A 92 18.10 15.92 5.88
C GLN A 92 18.80 14.57 5.77
N ASN A 93 18.53 13.63 6.68
CA ASN A 93 19.10 12.29 6.59
C ASN A 93 18.55 11.51 5.38
N ILE A 94 17.30 11.73 4.99
CA ILE A 94 16.71 11.12 3.79
C ILE A 94 17.42 11.66 2.55
N ILE A 95 17.58 12.98 2.41
CA ILE A 95 18.31 13.58 1.27
C ILE A 95 19.76 13.06 1.17
N LYS A 96 20.43 12.86 2.31
CA LYS A 96 21.81 12.34 2.31
C LYS A 96 21.90 10.90 1.82
N GLY A 97 20.87 10.08 2.06
CA GLY A 97 20.80 8.70 1.60
C GLY A 97 20.24 8.57 0.18
N ASP A 98 19.53 9.58 -0.31
CA ASP A 98 18.82 9.61 -1.58
C ASP A 98 18.86 11.04 -2.15
N SER A 99 19.97 11.38 -2.81
CA SER A 99 20.28 12.73 -3.28
C SER A 99 19.53 13.06 -4.57
N ASP A 100 18.20 13.09 -4.51
CA ASP A 100 17.40 13.16 -5.72
C ASP A 100 17.05 14.57 -6.19
N THR A 101 17.03 14.70 -7.53
CA THR A 101 16.61 15.89 -8.30
C THR A 101 15.13 15.82 -8.72
N PHE A 102 14.29 15.12 -7.94
CA PHE A 102 12.88 14.85 -8.25
C PHE A 102 11.99 16.10 -8.27
N GLU A 103 12.40 17.19 -7.60
CA GLU A 103 11.65 18.43 -7.51
C GLU A 103 11.23 18.97 -8.88
N LYS A 104 12.18 19.06 -9.83
CA LYS A 104 11.91 19.57 -11.18
C LYS A 104 10.88 18.69 -11.90
N ASN A 105 10.95 17.38 -11.70
CA ASN A 105 10.06 16.43 -12.36
C ASN A 105 8.64 16.51 -11.79
N VAL A 106 8.48 16.70 -10.48
CA VAL A 106 7.15 16.96 -9.87
C VAL A 106 6.56 18.25 -10.42
N LEU A 107 7.32 19.35 -10.44
CA LEU A 107 6.84 20.66 -10.90
C LEU A 107 6.47 20.69 -12.39
N ASN A 108 7.12 19.86 -13.21
CA ASN A 108 6.84 19.75 -14.63
C ASN A 108 5.81 18.66 -14.97
N GLY A 109 5.36 17.88 -13.99
CA GLY A 109 4.46 16.76 -14.23
C GLY A 109 5.12 15.55 -14.91
N THR A 110 6.46 15.43 -14.88
CA THR A 110 7.26 14.45 -15.63
C THR A 110 8.03 13.48 -14.72
N LEU A 111 7.41 13.02 -13.62
CA LEU A 111 8.03 11.97 -12.81
C LEU A 111 8.26 10.69 -13.64
N ASN A 112 9.36 10.00 -13.36
CA ASN A 112 9.61 8.63 -13.84
C ASN A 112 9.26 7.61 -12.74
N THR A 113 9.61 7.93 -11.50
CA THR A 113 9.20 7.20 -10.29
C THR A 113 9.26 8.14 -9.09
N ALA A 114 8.74 7.71 -7.95
CA ALA A 114 8.83 8.48 -6.71
C ALA A 114 10.18 8.21 -6.01
N SER A 115 10.82 9.28 -5.53
CA SER A 115 12.00 9.20 -4.65
C SER A 115 11.60 8.91 -3.21
N THR A 116 12.53 8.47 -2.37
CA THR A 116 12.27 8.27 -0.92
C THR A 116 11.84 9.58 -0.27
N SER A 117 12.46 10.69 -0.67
CA SER A 117 12.11 12.03 -0.21
C SER A 117 10.66 12.38 -0.54
N LEU A 118 10.24 12.12 -1.77
CA LEU A 118 8.87 12.37 -2.22
C LEU A 118 7.86 11.49 -1.49
N MET A 119 8.16 10.19 -1.34
CA MET A 119 7.32 9.26 -0.57
C MET A 119 7.16 9.72 0.87
N GLN A 120 8.25 10.12 1.54
CA GLN A 120 8.20 10.59 2.92
C GLN A 120 7.33 11.84 3.05
N GLY A 121 7.53 12.83 2.17
CA GLY A 121 6.72 14.04 2.16
C GLY A 121 5.23 13.74 1.99
N THR A 122 4.88 12.82 1.08
CA THR A 122 3.49 12.41 0.86
C THR A 122 2.88 11.72 2.06
N ILE A 123 3.56 10.74 2.68
CA ILE A 123 3.00 10.07 3.86
C ILE A 123 2.89 11.02 5.06
N ASP A 124 3.78 12.01 5.18
CA ASP A 124 3.71 13.02 6.23
C ASP A 124 2.56 14.00 6.01
N PHE A 125 2.33 14.41 4.76
CA PHE A 125 1.20 15.26 4.40
C PHE A 125 -0.12 14.57 4.75
N LEU A 126 -0.25 13.30 4.31
CA LEU A 126 -1.44 12.50 4.58
C LEU A 126 -1.60 12.22 6.08
N SER A 127 -0.51 11.91 6.78
CA SER A 127 -0.54 11.66 8.23
C SER A 127 -1.08 12.88 8.99
N LYS A 128 -0.60 14.08 8.63
CA LYS A 128 -1.06 15.35 9.20
C LYS A 128 -2.53 15.62 8.88
N LYS A 129 -2.95 15.47 7.62
CA LYS A 129 -4.31 15.77 7.19
C LYS A 129 -5.36 14.78 7.68
N LEU A 130 -5.00 13.51 7.74
CA LEU A 130 -5.89 12.44 8.19
C LEU A 130 -5.84 12.24 9.70
N ASN A 131 -4.89 12.88 10.40
CA ASN A 131 -4.60 12.66 11.81
C ASN A 131 -4.38 11.17 12.12
N ARG A 132 -3.57 10.51 11.28
CA ARG A 132 -3.23 9.08 11.39
C ARG A 132 -1.73 8.86 11.30
N LYS A 133 -1.20 7.84 11.97
CA LYS A 133 0.17 7.38 11.82
C LYS A 133 0.20 6.49 10.59
N ILE A 134 1.01 6.83 9.60
CA ILE A 134 1.09 6.05 8.36
C ILE A 134 2.42 5.30 8.38
N TYR A 135 2.35 3.98 8.28
CA TYR A 135 3.49 3.12 7.97
C TYR A 135 3.36 2.66 6.52
N LEU A 136 4.28 3.09 5.68
CA LEU A 136 4.42 2.62 4.31
C LEU A 136 5.40 1.46 4.29
N ILE A 137 4.93 0.28 3.91
CA ILE A 137 5.69 -0.97 3.87
C ILE A 137 5.81 -1.39 2.40
N ILE A 138 7.03 -1.42 1.87
CA ILE A 138 7.34 -1.77 0.48
C ILE A 138 8.02 -3.14 0.45
N ASN A 139 7.47 -4.07 -0.31
CA ASN A 139 7.93 -5.47 -0.44
C ASN A 139 8.06 -6.21 0.91
N ASP A 140 7.31 -5.80 1.94
CA ASP A 140 7.42 -6.31 3.32
C ASP A 140 8.83 -6.14 3.96
N VAL A 141 9.72 -5.35 3.36
CA VAL A 141 11.11 -5.17 3.80
C VAL A 141 11.41 -3.71 4.16
N HIS A 142 11.07 -2.78 3.28
CA HIS A 142 11.36 -1.36 3.49
C HIS A 142 10.19 -0.69 4.17
N MET A 143 10.45 0.05 5.25
CA MET A 143 9.40 0.75 6.00
C MET A 143 9.74 2.23 6.13
N LEU A 144 8.84 3.09 5.64
CA LEU A 144 8.79 4.51 5.97
C LEU A 144 7.66 4.74 6.96
N SER A 145 7.88 5.59 7.95
CA SER A 145 6.85 5.96 8.92
C SER A 145 6.67 7.47 8.90
N SER A 146 5.44 7.93 9.01
CA SER A 146 5.20 9.37 9.11
C SER A 146 5.88 9.96 10.35
N ILE A 147 6.46 11.14 10.23
CA ILE A 147 7.31 11.77 11.25
C ILE A 147 6.48 12.63 12.20
N TYR A 148 5.33 13.13 11.76
CA TYR A 148 4.50 14.04 12.55
C TYR A 148 4.01 13.39 13.85
N PRO A 149 4.19 14.08 15.01
CA PRO A 149 3.62 13.62 16.27
C PRO A 149 2.10 13.71 16.20
N LEU A 150 1.44 12.62 16.54
CA LEU A 150 -0.02 12.58 16.64
C LEU A 150 -0.40 12.72 18.10
N ASN A 151 -1.51 13.42 18.35
CA ASN A 151 -1.97 13.74 19.70
C ASN A 151 -2.63 12.55 20.44
N SER A 152 -2.35 11.30 20.08
CA SER A 152 -2.99 10.16 20.73
C SER A 152 -2.20 8.86 20.56
N ASP A 153 -2.04 8.14 21.67
CA ASP A 153 -1.51 6.77 21.74
C ASP A 153 -2.50 5.69 21.26
N ASP A 154 -3.53 6.07 20.52
CA ASP A 154 -4.61 5.17 20.13
C ASP A 154 -4.20 4.33 18.91
N ILE A 155 -4.14 3.00 19.07
CA ILE A 155 -3.77 2.05 18.01
C ILE A 155 -4.69 2.20 16.78
N GLN A 156 -5.94 2.63 17.00
CA GLN A 156 -6.90 2.89 15.91
C GLN A 156 -6.48 4.03 14.98
N ASN A 157 -5.51 4.86 15.38
CA ASN A 157 -4.96 5.93 14.56
C ASN A 157 -3.79 5.48 13.69
N ILE A 158 -3.43 4.20 13.69
CA ILE A 158 -2.36 3.65 12.85
C ILE A 158 -2.93 3.04 11.58
N VAL A 159 -2.32 3.38 10.44
CA VAL A 159 -2.63 2.86 9.11
C VAL A 159 -1.38 2.26 8.51
N ASN A 160 -1.45 0.98 8.14
CA ASN A 160 -0.36 0.25 7.50
C ASN A 160 -0.65 0.12 6.01
N ILE A 161 0.06 0.90 5.20
CA ILE A 161 -0.03 0.87 3.74
C ILE A 161 1.01 -0.08 3.19
N LYS A 162 0.57 -1.15 2.52
CA LYS A 162 1.45 -2.13 1.90
C LYS A 162 1.46 -1.97 0.39
N LEU A 163 2.65 -1.75 -0.17
CA LEU A 163 2.89 -1.68 -1.61
C LEU A 163 3.97 -2.70 -2.01
N CYS A 164 3.97 -3.05 -3.29
CA CYS A 164 5.06 -3.77 -3.93
C CYS A 164 5.79 -2.82 -4.88
N ASN A 165 7.06 -3.09 -5.15
CA ASN A 165 7.77 -2.48 -6.27
C ASN A 165 8.67 -3.48 -6.98
N LYS A 166 9.02 -3.14 -8.22
CA LYS A 166 10.03 -3.86 -8.99
C LYS A 166 10.93 -2.86 -9.69
N SER A 167 12.23 -3.08 -9.58
CA SER A 167 13.24 -2.33 -10.34
C SER A 167 13.40 -2.95 -11.73
N TYR A 168 13.39 -2.11 -12.76
CA TYR A 168 13.84 -2.48 -14.11
C TYR A 168 15.27 -2.02 -14.38
N ASN A 169 15.71 -0.96 -13.69
CA ASN A 169 17.10 -0.51 -13.59
C ASN A 169 17.28 0.29 -12.27
N GLU A 170 18.50 0.75 -11.98
CA GLU A 170 18.87 1.38 -10.70
C GLU A 170 17.94 2.54 -10.28
N ASP A 171 17.37 3.27 -11.26
CA ASP A 171 16.56 4.48 -11.02
C ASP A 171 15.09 4.35 -11.47
N ASN A 172 14.65 3.17 -11.89
CA ASN A 172 13.29 2.96 -12.39
C ASN A 172 12.60 1.83 -11.63
N TYR A 173 11.82 2.26 -10.64
CA TYR A 173 10.95 1.40 -9.86
C TYR A 173 9.50 1.58 -10.29
N HIS A 174 8.82 0.47 -10.55
CA HIS A 174 7.38 0.47 -10.75
C HIS A 174 6.68 -0.06 -9.51
N PHE A 175 5.79 0.76 -8.95
CA PHE A 175 5.03 0.46 -7.74
C PHE A 175 3.64 -0.06 -8.07
N TYR A 176 3.20 -1.08 -7.34
CA TYR A 176 1.94 -1.74 -7.55
C TYR A 176 1.41 -2.36 -6.25
N ILE A 177 0.23 -2.97 -6.29
CA ILE A 177 -0.42 -3.57 -5.10
C ILE A 177 -0.09 -5.07 -5.00
N GLN A 178 -0.29 -5.82 -6.08
CA GLN A 178 0.05 -7.24 -6.16
C GLN A 178 0.68 -7.64 -7.49
N GLU A 179 0.24 -7.07 -8.61
CA GLU A 179 0.77 -7.35 -9.94
C GLU A 179 1.22 -6.05 -10.63
N GLU A 180 2.26 -6.11 -11.47
CA GLU A 180 2.85 -4.92 -12.11
C GLU A 180 1.85 -4.12 -12.96
N ASN A 181 0.81 -4.76 -13.49
CA ASN A 181 -0.25 -4.12 -14.26
C ASN A 181 -1.34 -3.44 -13.42
N ASP A 182 -1.24 -3.50 -12.07
CA ASP A 182 -2.17 -2.82 -11.16
C ASP A 182 -2.05 -1.30 -11.19
N THR A 183 -1.02 -0.74 -11.82
CA THR A 183 -0.87 0.70 -11.97
C THR A 183 -0.31 1.03 -13.36
N PRO A 184 -0.66 2.20 -13.92
CA PRO A 184 -0.08 2.64 -15.18
C PRO A 184 1.39 2.98 -15.00
N GLY A 185 2.20 2.69 -16.02
CA GLY A 185 3.59 3.15 -16.14
C GLY A 185 3.69 4.59 -16.64
N ASP A 186 2.95 5.51 -16.03
CA ASP A 186 2.93 6.94 -16.37
C ASP A 186 3.91 7.78 -15.51
N GLY A 187 4.73 7.08 -14.71
CA GLY A 187 5.69 7.67 -13.78
C GLY A 187 5.12 8.07 -12.41
N TYR A 188 3.80 7.93 -12.23
CA TYR A 188 3.09 8.16 -10.97
C TYR A 188 2.59 6.86 -10.32
N CYS A 189 3.15 5.71 -10.71
CA CYS A 189 2.75 4.39 -10.21
C CYS A 189 2.76 4.28 -8.67
N PHE A 190 3.69 4.94 -7.99
CA PHE A 190 3.67 5.05 -6.52
C PHE A 190 2.38 5.68 -6.00
N PHE A 191 1.97 6.81 -6.58
CA PHE A 191 0.78 7.55 -6.15
C PHE A 191 -0.52 6.83 -6.50
N HIS A 192 -0.57 6.16 -7.66
CA HIS A 192 -1.69 5.29 -8.01
C HIS A 192 -1.84 4.15 -6.99
N SER A 193 -0.72 3.50 -6.64
CA SER A 193 -0.70 2.43 -5.64
C SER A 193 -1.11 2.93 -4.27
N LEU A 194 -0.54 4.06 -3.83
CA LEU A 194 -0.84 4.68 -2.55
C LEU A 194 -2.33 5.06 -2.45
N ARG A 195 -2.87 5.72 -3.48
CA ARG A 195 -4.29 6.07 -3.56
C ARG A 195 -5.17 4.83 -3.42
N PHE A 196 -4.84 3.77 -4.14
CA PHE A 196 -5.58 2.52 -4.07
C PHE A 196 -5.57 1.94 -2.65
N ALA A 197 -4.39 1.83 -2.04
CA ALA A 197 -4.25 1.27 -0.70
C ALA A 197 -5.02 2.11 0.34
N LEU A 198 -4.93 3.45 0.27
CA LEU A 198 -5.70 4.34 1.15
C LEU A 198 -7.21 4.20 0.97
N ASN A 199 -7.69 3.97 -0.24
CA ASN A 199 -9.11 3.73 -0.50
C ASN A 199 -9.65 2.44 0.16
N GLN A 200 -8.78 1.50 0.52
CA GLN A 200 -9.16 0.31 1.28
C GLN A 200 -9.13 0.53 2.79
N GLU A 201 -8.21 1.39 3.27
CA GLU A 201 -7.95 1.57 4.70
C GLU A 201 -8.76 2.73 5.32
N ILE A 202 -9.07 3.78 4.56
CA ILE A 202 -9.66 5.02 5.08
C ILE A 202 -10.80 5.46 4.18
N ASN A 203 -12.03 5.28 4.64
CA ASN A 203 -13.19 5.77 3.93
C ASN A 203 -13.12 7.29 3.76
N ASN A 204 -13.40 7.78 2.54
CA ASN A 204 -13.58 9.20 2.25
C ASN A 204 -12.34 10.10 2.43
N TRP A 205 -11.13 9.54 2.52
CA TRP A 205 -9.90 10.32 2.73
C TRP A 205 -9.65 11.35 1.63
N GLU A 206 -10.01 11.04 0.38
CA GLU A 206 -9.85 11.97 -0.76
C GLU A 206 -10.66 13.27 -0.54
N ASN A 207 -11.83 13.18 0.10
CA ASN A 207 -12.64 14.36 0.42
C ASN A 207 -12.04 15.18 1.56
N ILE A 208 -11.28 14.57 2.48
CA ILE A 208 -10.59 15.28 3.57
C ILE A 208 -9.50 16.20 3.02
N ILE A 209 -8.80 15.77 1.97
CA ILE A 209 -7.71 16.54 1.35
C ILE A 209 -8.13 17.32 0.10
N LYS A 210 -9.42 17.36 -0.22
CA LYS A 210 -9.93 17.89 -1.49
C LYS A 210 -9.58 19.37 -1.69
N GLU A 211 -9.64 20.15 -0.62
CA GLU A 211 -9.31 21.58 -0.66
C GLU A 211 -7.83 21.80 -0.96
N ASP A 212 -6.95 20.95 -0.43
CA ASP A 212 -5.51 21.01 -0.69
C ASP A 212 -5.17 20.64 -2.14
N LEU A 213 -6.01 19.85 -2.81
CA LEU A 213 -5.81 19.43 -4.20
C LEU A 213 -6.25 20.48 -5.23
N ASN A 214 -6.85 21.60 -4.81
CA ASN A 214 -7.41 22.61 -5.71
C ASN A 214 -6.36 23.63 -6.16
N PHE A 215 -5.39 23.18 -6.97
CA PHE A 215 -4.43 24.05 -7.65
C PHE A 215 -4.09 23.46 -9.03
N GLN A 216 -3.76 24.33 -9.99
CA GLN A 216 -3.24 23.90 -11.28
C GLN A 216 -1.71 23.94 -11.26
N LEU A 217 -1.05 22.82 -11.53
CA LEU A 217 0.42 22.76 -11.62
C LEU A 217 1.00 23.76 -12.64
N LYS A 218 0.24 24.15 -13.66
CA LYS A 218 0.64 25.17 -14.64
C LYS A 218 0.74 26.59 -14.06
N GLU A 219 -0.02 26.92 -13.01
CA GLU A 219 -0.05 28.26 -12.41
C GLU A 219 1.11 28.52 -11.43
N ILE A 220 1.88 27.49 -11.08
CA ILE A 220 3.00 27.60 -10.13
C ILE A 220 4.32 27.99 -10.83
N ASN A 221 4.36 27.95 -12.17
CA ASN A 221 5.54 28.23 -13.00
C ASN A 221 5.52 29.62 -13.66
N THR A 222 4.68 30.54 -13.17
CA THR A 222 4.68 31.98 -13.53
C THR A 222 5.01 32.82 -12.32
#